data_AF-A0A2V9MCM8-F1
#
_entry.id   AF-A0A2V9MCM8-F1
#
_cell.length_a   1.000
_cell.length_b   1.000
_cell.length_c   1.000
_cell.angle_alpha   90.00
_cell.angle_beta   90.00
_cell.angle_gamma   90.00
#
_symmetry.space_group_name_H-M   'P 1'
#
loop_
_entity.id
_entity.type
_entity.pdbx_description
1 polymer ?
#
loop_
_entity_poly.entity_id
_entity_poly.type
_entity_poly.pdbx_seq_one_letter_code
_entity_poly.pdbx_strand_id
1 'polypeptide(L)'
;MPALAEAPFDAEVPLLPLIEEAKSALEKESVSYFSGTVRRPESREVKLALANLKTGEIRIVSGMESNRTFKLENPEIEYRVDWWNGFNSSITILKPENTAVVAVLYALDPKHEKELGQDAIIYSPYSSALLQPELIAAGSEYLLDKISQARSELEAVESRAFPKLSLGHVPALSDEDYRNIILVEHMDPGRFRSITAGGIVLSPQQERDVLRLAERILVIIGANQEDAYRFTGSYAGARGLTQFTLVGMKVVWNNYPGAKVSRDFLEATSDHVSAIKAQICLLDHDLAELSQDYPDLVASGSGKYAAGASYNGGPSRVRYGLQNFGVDWLHPVVRLADLAAKKPLDRKERLEYAWLLRNKAHETFIYLNKLHTIERLNERFLDGSGRPAPETPVTKDSNIR
;
A
#
# COMPACT_ATOMS: atom_id res chain seq x y z
N MET A 1 -1.70 10.56 -9.81
CA MET A 1 -2.64 9.72 -9.04
C MET A 1 -4.06 10.15 -9.37
N PRO A 2 -4.99 9.21 -9.60
CA PRO A 2 -6.40 9.53 -9.85
C PRO A 2 -7.06 10.24 -8.66
N ALA A 3 -8.18 10.91 -8.93
CA ALA A 3 -8.98 11.57 -7.90
C ALA A 3 -9.57 10.54 -6.91
N LEU A 4 -9.78 10.96 -5.67
CA LEU A 4 -10.42 10.17 -4.62
C LEU A 4 -11.95 10.29 -4.73
N ALA A 5 -12.50 9.83 -5.85
CA ALA A 5 -13.93 9.81 -6.10
C ALA A 5 -14.57 8.54 -5.54
N GLU A 6 -15.86 8.62 -5.21
CA GLU A 6 -16.71 7.44 -5.01
C GLU A 6 -16.80 6.63 -6.29
N ALA A 7 -17.24 5.37 -6.16
CA ALA A 7 -17.66 4.61 -7.32
C ALA A 7 -18.80 5.38 -8.04
N PRO A 8 -18.68 5.59 -9.37
CA PRO A 8 -19.72 6.30 -10.13
C PRO A 8 -21.04 5.52 -10.23
N PHE A 9 -21.03 4.23 -9.92
CA PHE A 9 -22.17 3.32 -9.93
C PHE A 9 -21.84 2.07 -9.12
N ASP A 10 -22.87 1.39 -8.62
CA ASP A 10 -22.74 0.10 -7.95
C ASP A 10 -22.67 -1.05 -8.98
N ALA A 11 -21.89 -2.08 -8.66
CA ALA A 11 -21.90 -3.32 -9.43
C ALA A 11 -23.16 -4.15 -9.10
N GLU A 12 -23.82 -4.68 -10.14
CA GLU A 12 -24.96 -5.61 -10.01
C GLU A 12 -24.55 -7.06 -10.32
N VAL A 13 -23.25 -7.28 -10.58
CA VAL A 13 -22.65 -8.61 -10.80
C VAL A 13 -21.45 -8.82 -9.86
N PRO A 14 -21.12 -10.07 -9.50
CA PRO A 14 -19.90 -10.38 -8.74
C PRO A 14 -18.65 -9.99 -9.53
N LEU A 15 -17.75 -9.22 -8.90
CA LEU A 15 -16.58 -8.66 -9.57
C LEU A 15 -15.40 -9.63 -9.60
N LEU A 16 -15.21 -10.46 -8.57
CA LEU A 16 -14.08 -11.40 -8.56
C LEU A 16 -14.15 -12.39 -9.74
N PRO A 17 -15.28 -13.09 -9.99
CA PRO A 17 -15.39 -13.99 -11.15
C PRO A 17 -15.30 -13.24 -12.49
N LEU A 18 -15.85 -12.03 -12.56
CA LEU A 18 -15.80 -11.19 -13.76
C LEU A 18 -14.37 -10.78 -14.13
N ILE A 19 -13.56 -10.42 -13.13
CA ILE A 19 -12.15 -10.08 -13.31
C ILE A 19 -11.37 -11.33 -13.77
N GLU A 20 -11.60 -12.48 -13.15
CA GLU A 20 -10.97 -13.75 -13.57
C GLU A 20 -11.31 -14.12 -15.02
N GLU A 21 -12.58 -13.98 -15.41
CA GLU A 21 -13.02 -14.19 -16.80
C GLU A 21 -12.34 -13.20 -17.76
N ALA A 22 -12.26 -11.92 -17.37
CA ALA A 22 -11.61 -10.89 -18.17
C ALA A 22 -10.10 -11.14 -18.35
N LYS A 23 -9.40 -11.57 -17.30
CA LYS A 23 -7.99 -11.97 -17.39
C LYS A 23 -7.82 -13.20 -18.30
N SER A 24 -8.65 -14.23 -18.11
CA SER A 24 -8.66 -15.43 -18.95
C SER A 24 -8.95 -15.14 -20.44
N ALA A 25 -9.74 -14.09 -20.72
CA ALA A 25 -9.96 -13.62 -22.09
C ALA A 25 -8.70 -12.95 -22.65
N LEU A 26 -8.02 -12.12 -21.87
CA LEU A 26 -6.77 -11.46 -22.26
C LEU A 26 -5.59 -12.44 -22.44
N GLU A 27 -5.55 -13.55 -21.71
CA GLU A 27 -4.52 -14.60 -21.91
C GLU A 27 -4.52 -15.21 -23.32
N LYS A 28 -5.65 -15.10 -24.04
CA LYS A 28 -5.79 -15.58 -25.42
C LYS A 28 -5.36 -14.54 -26.45
N GLU A 29 -5.01 -13.35 -25.99
CA GLU A 29 -4.61 -12.22 -26.81
C GLU A 29 -3.09 -12.05 -26.83
N SER A 30 -2.57 -11.41 -27.88
CA SER A 30 -1.16 -11.01 -27.96
C SER A 30 -1.00 -9.48 -27.98
N VAL A 31 0.15 -9.00 -27.50
CA VAL A 31 0.58 -7.60 -27.58
C VAL A 31 2.07 -7.54 -27.93
N SER A 32 2.50 -6.46 -28.59
CA SER A 32 3.88 -6.26 -29.01
C SER A 32 4.48 -4.96 -28.47
N TYR A 33 5.77 -4.99 -28.12
CA TYR A 33 6.58 -3.80 -27.87
C TYR A 33 7.41 -3.43 -29.12
N PHE A 34 7.41 -2.15 -29.46
CA PHE A 34 8.15 -1.59 -30.58
C PHE A 34 9.23 -0.64 -30.07
N SER A 35 10.49 -1.06 -30.22
CA SER A 35 11.64 -0.24 -29.83
C SER A 35 11.69 1.08 -30.61
N GLY A 36 11.96 2.17 -29.90
CA GLY A 36 12.15 3.47 -30.51
C GLY A 36 13.34 3.50 -31.47
N THR A 37 13.24 4.34 -32.49
CA THR A 37 14.33 4.67 -33.42
C THR A 37 14.49 6.19 -33.47
N VAL A 38 15.54 6.70 -34.12
CA VAL A 38 15.73 8.15 -34.33
C VAL A 38 14.50 8.81 -35.01
N ARG A 39 13.70 8.05 -35.78
CA ARG A 39 12.55 8.55 -36.54
C ARG A 39 11.19 8.19 -35.95
N ARG A 40 11.11 7.27 -34.99
CA ARG A 40 9.86 6.80 -34.40
C ARG A 40 10.02 6.63 -32.90
N PRO A 41 9.14 7.22 -32.08
CA PRO A 41 9.19 6.99 -30.64
C PRO A 41 8.98 5.50 -30.33
N GLU A 42 9.40 5.09 -29.13
CA GLU A 42 8.99 3.80 -28.62
C GLU A 42 7.45 3.75 -28.50
N SER A 43 6.90 2.59 -28.80
CA SER A 43 5.47 2.35 -28.67
C SER A 43 5.20 0.92 -28.26
N ARG A 44 4.02 0.67 -27.70
CA ARG A 44 3.62 -0.68 -27.31
C ARG A 44 2.11 -0.85 -27.37
N GLU A 45 1.70 -2.04 -27.76
CA GLU A 45 0.30 -2.45 -27.75
C GLU A 45 -0.15 -2.69 -26.31
N VAL A 46 -1.38 -2.28 -26.06
CA VAL A 46 -2.08 -2.48 -24.79
C VAL A 46 -3.48 -2.96 -25.12
N LYS A 47 -3.94 -4.02 -24.49
CA LYS A 47 -5.35 -4.45 -24.58
C LYS A 47 -6.03 -4.25 -23.25
N LEU A 48 -7.23 -3.68 -23.27
CA LEU A 48 -8.06 -3.52 -22.08
C LEU A 48 -9.23 -4.50 -22.16
N ALA A 49 -9.50 -5.20 -21.07
CA ALA A 49 -10.79 -5.84 -20.86
C ALA A 49 -11.72 -4.82 -20.19
N LEU A 50 -12.74 -4.40 -20.93
CA LEU A 50 -13.82 -3.57 -20.43
C LEU A 50 -14.96 -4.47 -20.00
N ALA A 51 -15.51 -4.26 -18.80
CA ALA A 51 -16.70 -4.99 -18.36
C ALA A 51 -17.81 -4.04 -17.95
N ASN A 52 -19.03 -4.34 -18.36
CA ASN A 52 -20.22 -3.69 -17.87
C ASN A 52 -20.59 -4.29 -16.50
N LEU A 53 -20.48 -3.49 -15.44
CA LEU A 53 -20.69 -3.95 -14.06
C LEU A 53 -22.16 -4.19 -13.71
N LYS A 54 -23.10 -3.98 -14.64
CA LYS A 54 -24.50 -4.36 -14.47
C LYS A 54 -24.87 -5.66 -15.19
N THR A 55 -24.32 -5.87 -16.38
CA THR A 55 -24.66 -7.04 -17.21
C THR A 55 -23.63 -8.17 -17.14
N GLY A 56 -22.40 -7.86 -16.72
CA GLY A 56 -21.26 -8.78 -16.78
C GLY A 56 -20.67 -8.95 -18.18
N GLU A 57 -21.13 -8.20 -19.18
CA GLU A 57 -20.59 -8.29 -20.54
C GLU A 57 -19.15 -7.78 -20.59
N ILE A 58 -18.24 -8.62 -21.13
CA ILE A 58 -16.83 -8.28 -21.33
C ILE A 58 -16.55 -8.00 -22.81
N ARG A 59 -15.84 -6.90 -23.08
CA ARG A 59 -15.31 -6.54 -24.40
C ARG A 59 -13.81 -6.25 -24.30
N ILE A 60 -13.02 -6.92 -25.14
CA ILE A 60 -11.60 -6.59 -25.31
C ILE A 60 -11.46 -5.45 -26.32
N VAL A 61 -10.68 -4.43 -25.98
CA VAL A 61 -10.35 -3.31 -26.87
C VAL A 61 -8.85 -3.08 -26.95
N SER A 62 -8.37 -2.77 -28.15
CA SER A 62 -6.97 -2.46 -28.42
C SER A 62 -6.67 -0.98 -28.20
N GLY A 63 -5.45 -0.71 -27.78
CA GLY A 63 -4.87 0.62 -27.66
C GLY A 63 -3.37 0.60 -27.87
N MET A 64 -2.80 1.78 -28.04
CA MET A 64 -1.38 2.01 -28.24
C MET A 64 -0.87 3.02 -27.22
N GLU A 65 0.21 2.69 -26.54
CA GLU A 65 1.02 3.65 -25.82
C GLU A 65 2.18 4.12 -26.70
N SER A 66 2.36 5.44 -26.82
CA SER A 66 3.52 6.06 -27.47
C SER A 66 3.87 7.35 -26.75
N ASN A 67 5.17 7.60 -26.49
CA ASN A 67 5.63 8.77 -25.73
C ASN A 67 4.86 8.98 -24.41
N ARG A 68 4.63 7.89 -23.65
CA ARG A 68 3.87 7.89 -22.38
C ARG A 68 2.44 8.42 -22.50
N THR A 69 1.90 8.43 -23.71
CA THR A 69 0.51 8.79 -23.99
C THR A 69 -0.19 7.54 -24.49
N PHE A 70 -1.31 7.21 -23.85
CA PHE A 70 -2.15 6.09 -24.22
C PHE A 70 -3.32 6.54 -25.08
N LYS A 71 -3.65 5.75 -26.10
CA LYS A 71 -4.86 5.93 -26.91
C LYS A 71 -5.52 4.59 -27.21
N LEU A 72 -6.83 4.52 -27.01
CA LEU A 72 -7.65 3.44 -27.54
C LEU A 72 -7.85 3.59 -29.06
N GLU A 73 -7.89 2.47 -29.75
CA GLU A 73 -8.14 2.40 -31.20
C GLU A 73 -9.63 2.37 -31.53
N ASN A 74 -10.49 2.05 -30.54
CA ASN A 74 -11.92 1.97 -30.72
C ASN A 74 -12.59 3.34 -30.53
N PRO A 75 -13.14 3.96 -31.60
CA PRO A 75 -13.76 5.30 -31.51
C PRO A 75 -15.12 5.31 -30.82
N GLU A 76 -15.75 4.15 -30.58
CA GLU A 76 -17.04 4.05 -29.89
C GLU A 76 -16.89 4.19 -28.36
N ILE A 77 -15.66 4.07 -27.85
CA ILE A 77 -15.36 4.15 -26.43
C ILE A 77 -14.92 5.57 -26.09
N GLU A 78 -15.74 6.27 -25.32
CA GLU A 78 -15.34 7.54 -24.71
C GLU A 78 -14.68 7.24 -23.37
N TYR A 79 -13.47 7.74 -23.13
CA TYR A 79 -12.70 7.46 -21.92
C TYR A 79 -11.87 8.68 -21.49
N ARG A 80 -11.42 8.65 -20.24
CA ARG A 80 -10.48 9.60 -19.66
C ARG A 80 -9.35 8.84 -18.96
N VAL A 81 -8.12 9.21 -19.26
CA VAL A 81 -6.94 8.71 -18.54
C VAL A 81 -6.73 9.61 -17.33
N ASP A 82 -7.09 9.13 -16.14
CA ASP A 82 -6.93 9.88 -14.88
C ASP A 82 -5.47 9.86 -14.41
N TRP A 83 -4.77 8.76 -14.70
CA TRP A 83 -3.35 8.61 -14.42
C TRP A 83 -2.74 7.50 -15.27
N TRP A 84 -1.62 7.79 -15.94
CA TRP A 84 -0.89 6.83 -16.77
C TRP A 84 0.42 6.40 -16.12
N ASN A 85 0.57 5.09 -15.90
CA ASN A 85 1.76 4.43 -15.38
C ASN A 85 1.84 2.95 -15.84
N GLY A 86 1.71 2.73 -17.14
CA GLY A 86 1.77 1.39 -17.74
C GLY A 86 0.63 0.47 -17.29
N PHE A 87 0.95 -0.76 -16.87
CA PHE A 87 -0.05 -1.76 -16.47
C PHE A 87 -0.90 -1.37 -15.25
N ASN A 88 -0.44 -0.43 -14.41
CA ASN A 88 -1.17 0.05 -13.22
C ASN A 88 -1.73 1.47 -13.43
N SER A 89 -2.32 1.72 -14.60
CA SER A 89 -2.91 3.01 -14.99
C SER A 89 -4.38 3.13 -14.59
N SER A 90 -4.82 4.31 -14.18
CA SER A 90 -6.24 4.59 -13.90
C SER A 90 -6.92 5.19 -15.11
N ILE A 91 -7.95 4.50 -15.61
CA ILE A 91 -8.73 4.90 -16.78
C ILE A 91 -10.21 4.83 -16.40
N THR A 92 -10.92 5.94 -16.62
CA THR A 92 -12.38 6.01 -16.49
C THR A 92 -13.01 5.82 -17.87
N ILE A 93 -13.96 4.88 -17.99
CA ILE A 93 -14.80 4.74 -19.18
C ILE A 93 -16.04 5.63 -18.99
N LEU A 94 -16.28 6.53 -19.95
CA LEU A 94 -17.43 7.43 -19.98
C LEU A 94 -18.56 6.83 -20.81
N LYS A 95 -18.21 6.15 -21.92
CA LYS A 95 -19.14 5.36 -22.73
C LYS A 95 -18.50 4.05 -23.19
N PRO A 96 -19.24 2.92 -23.18
CA PRO A 96 -20.63 2.79 -22.70
C PRO A 96 -20.75 3.00 -21.17
N GLU A 97 -21.94 3.35 -20.71
CA GLU A 97 -22.21 3.56 -19.29
C GLU A 97 -22.01 2.27 -18.47
N ASN A 98 -21.86 2.40 -17.15
CA ASN A 98 -21.68 1.29 -16.21
C ASN A 98 -20.47 0.38 -16.53
N THR A 99 -19.49 0.90 -17.26
CA THR A 99 -18.36 0.11 -17.75
C THR A 99 -17.07 0.49 -17.03
N ALA A 100 -16.26 -0.51 -16.71
CA ALA A 100 -14.95 -0.33 -16.06
C ALA A 100 -13.85 -1.06 -16.84
N VAL A 101 -12.61 -0.58 -16.73
CA VAL A 101 -11.43 -1.39 -17.07
C VAL A 101 -11.23 -2.37 -15.94
N VAL A 102 -11.46 -3.66 -16.19
CA VAL A 102 -11.32 -4.74 -15.19
C VAL A 102 -10.00 -5.50 -15.31
N ALA A 103 -9.35 -5.47 -16.48
CA ALA A 103 -8.02 -6.01 -16.68
C ALA A 103 -7.31 -5.33 -17.86
N VAL A 104 -5.97 -5.42 -17.87
CA VAL A 104 -5.07 -4.87 -18.88
C VAL A 104 -4.06 -5.93 -19.25
N LEU A 105 -3.81 -6.12 -20.54
CA LEU A 105 -2.66 -6.83 -21.08
C LEU A 105 -1.67 -5.79 -21.62
N TYR A 106 -0.47 -5.75 -21.05
CA TYR A 106 0.52 -4.71 -21.26
C TYR A 106 1.86 -5.30 -21.72
N ALA A 107 2.32 -4.94 -22.93
CA ALA A 107 3.60 -5.43 -23.43
C ALA A 107 4.79 -4.84 -22.66
N LEU A 108 5.78 -5.69 -22.38
CA LEU A 108 7.03 -5.33 -21.72
C LEU A 108 8.09 -4.92 -22.73
N ASP A 109 8.96 -4.00 -22.33
CA ASP A 109 10.18 -3.72 -23.09
C ASP A 109 11.22 -4.83 -22.85
N PRO A 110 12.23 -4.99 -23.74
CA PRO A 110 13.17 -6.10 -23.68
C PRO A 110 13.94 -6.23 -22.37
N LYS A 111 14.11 -5.13 -21.63
CA LYS A 111 14.78 -5.16 -20.32
C LYS A 111 13.88 -5.87 -19.31
N HIS A 112 12.62 -5.45 -19.20
CA HIS A 112 11.67 -6.05 -18.26
C HIS A 112 11.28 -7.46 -18.68
N GLU A 113 11.20 -7.75 -19.97
CA GLU A 113 10.98 -9.11 -20.48
C GLU A 113 12.06 -10.07 -19.97
N LYS A 114 13.33 -9.67 -20.09
CA LYS A 114 14.45 -10.47 -19.57
C LYS A 114 14.44 -10.62 -18.05
N GLU A 115 14.08 -9.57 -17.32
CA GLU A 115 14.02 -9.59 -15.85
C GLU A 115 12.87 -10.46 -15.32
N LEU A 116 11.72 -10.47 -15.98
CA LEU A 116 10.51 -11.15 -15.54
C LEU A 116 10.30 -12.52 -16.20
N GLY A 117 11.00 -12.81 -17.31
CA GLY A 117 10.85 -14.06 -18.05
C GLY A 117 9.51 -14.18 -18.81
N GLN A 118 8.85 -13.04 -19.08
CA GLN A 118 7.57 -12.96 -19.79
C GLN A 118 7.55 -11.68 -20.65
N ASP A 119 6.83 -11.69 -21.77
CA ASP A 119 6.76 -10.57 -22.72
C ASP A 119 5.63 -9.57 -22.43
N ALA A 120 4.68 -9.94 -21.58
CA ALA A 120 3.56 -9.10 -21.18
C ALA A 120 3.15 -9.31 -19.72
N ILE A 121 2.35 -8.37 -19.21
CA ILE A 121 1.70 -8.43 -17.90
C ILE A 121 0.18 -8.39 -18.10
N ILE A 122 -0.55 -9.29 -17.44
CA ILE A 122 -1.99 -9.17 -17.22
C ILE A 122 -2.23 -8.64 -15.81
N TYR A 123 -3.00 -7.57 -15.68
CA TYR A 123 -3.21 -6.92 -14.38
C TYR A 123 -4.55 -6.18 -14.33
N SER A 124 -5.18 -6.14 -13.16
CA SER A 124 -6.37 -5.34 -12.88
C SER A 124 -5.94 -4.03 -12.23
N PRO A 125 -5.83 -2.93 -12.99
CA PRO A 125 -5.47 -1.65 -12.41
C PRO A 125 -6.63 -1.08 -11.59
N TYR A 126 -6.32 -0.14 -10.70
CA TYR A 126 -7.38 0.62 -10.05
C TYR A 126 -8.14 1.50 -11.04
N SER A 127 -9.47 1.48 -10.96
CA SER A 127 -10.36 2.53 -11.44
C SER A 127 -11.38 2.84 -10.35
N SER A 128 -11.97 4.04 -10.33
CA SER A 128 -12.98 4.38 -9.32
C SER A 128 -14.22 3.49 -9.40
N ALA A 129 -14.55 2.95 -10.58
CA ALA A 129 -15.64 1.99 -10.75
C ALA A 129 -15.40 0.66 -10.01
N LEU A 130 -14.14 0.29 -9.76
CA LEU A 130 -13.77 -0.89 -8.97
C LEU A 130 -13.69 -0.61 -7.46
N LEU A 131 -13.94 0.62 -7.01
CA LEU A 131 -14.04 0.93 -5.58
C LEU A 131 -15.36 0.37 -5.01
N GLN A 132 -15.41 -0.95 -4.85
CA GLN A 132 -16.61 -1.70 -4.53
C GLN A 132 -16.38 -2.50 -3.25
N PRO A 133 -17.38 -2.64 -2.35
CA PRO A 133 -17.22 -3.33 -1.08
C PRO A 133 -16.66 -4.75 -1.21
N GLU A 134 -17.06 -5.48 -2.25
CA GLU A 134 -16.56 -6.83 -2.55
C GLU A 134 -15.03 -6.85 -2.70
N LEU A 135 -14.47 -5.95 -3.50
CA LEU A 135 -13.02 -5.93 -3.77
C LEU A 135 -12.21 -5.41 -2.58
N ILE A 136 -12.77 -4.48 -1.80
CA ILE A 136 -12.15 -4.00 -0.54
C ILE A 136 -12.06 -5.15 0.46
N ALA A 137 -13.17 -5.89 0.65
CA ALA A 137 -13.22 -7.04 1.55
C ALA A 137 -12.25 -8.14 1.10
N ALA A 138 -12.30 -8.52 -0.18
CA ALA A 138 -11.41 -9.53 -0.75
C ALA A 138 -9.93 -9.19 -0.56
N GLY A 139 -9.54 -7.91 -0.78
CA GLY A 139 -8.17 -7.47 -0.57
C GLY A 139 -7.75 -7.52 0.90
N SER A 140 -8.66 -7.20 1.82
CA SER A 140 -8.37 -7.24 3.26
C SER A 140 -8.24 -8.67 3.77
N GLU A 141 -9.16 -9.55 3.36
CA GLU A 141 -9.15 -10.97 3.72
C GLU A 141 -7.91 -11.68 3.17
N TYR A 142 -7.58 -11.46 1.89
CA TYR A 142 -6.37 -12.00 1.28
C TYR A 142 -5.11 -11.57 2.03
N LEU A 143 -4.99 -10.29 2.38
CA LEU A 143 -3.80 -9.78 3.07
C LEU A 143 -3.65 -10.39 4.47
N LEU A 144 -4.73 -10.46 5.24
CA LEU A 144 -4.72 -11.06 6.58
C LEU A 144 -4.43 -12.57 6.52
N ASP A 145 -4.95 -13.28 5.52
CA ASP A 145 -4.62 -14.69 5.27
C ASP A 145 -3.13 -14.89 5.02
N LYS A 146 -2.52 -14.11 4.11
CA LYS A 146 -1.08 -14.20 3.84
C LYS A 146 -0.21 -13.82 5.03
N ILE A 147 -0.66 -12.87 5.86
CA ILE A 147 0.03 -12.52 7.12
C ILE A 147 -0.02 -13.68 8.11
N SER A 148 -1.21 -14.26 8.31
CA SER A 148 -1.39 -15.43 9.18
C SER A 148 -0.54 -16.61 8.72
N GLN A 149 -0.55 -16.91 7.41
CA GLN A 149 0.30 -17.93 6.81
C GLN A 149 1.79 -17.66 7.06
N ALA A 150 2.26 -16.43 6.80
CA ALA A 150 3.65 -16.06 7.02
C ALA A 150 4.07 -16.21 8.48
N ARG A 151 3.21 -15.84 9.43
CA ARG A 151 3.46 -16.03 10.87
C ARG A 151 3.53 -17.51 11.25
N SER A 152 2.63 -18.34 10.74
CA SER A 152 2.65 -19.78 10.99
C SER A 152 3.95 -20.42 10.44
N GLU A 153 4.39 -20.02 9.25
CA GLU A 153 5.67 -20.47 8.70
C GLU A 153 6.91 -19.99 9.49
N LEU A 154 6.76 -18.94 10.30
CA LEU A 154 7.79 -18.42 11.21
C LEU A 154 7.72 -19.00 12.63
N GLU A 155 6.85 -19.98 12.90
CA GLU A 155 6.69 -20.56 14.24
C GLU A 155 7.99 -21.13 14.81
N ALA A 156 8.83 -21.73 13.97
CA ALA A 156 10.11 -22.30 14.38
C ALA A 156 11.27 -21.28 14.44
N VAL A 157 11.03 -20.01 14.10
CA VAL A 157 12.05 -18.96 14.05
C VAL A 157 11.98 -18.14 15.34
N GLU A 158 13.09 -18.08 16.08
CA GLU A 158 13.18 -17.30 17.31
C GLU A 158 13.25 -15.79 17.01
N SER A 159 12.52 -15.01 17.80
CA SER A 159 12.56 -13.54 17.80
C SER A 159 13.85 -13.04 18.44
N ARG A 160 14.45 -12.01 17.85
CA ARG A 160 15.59 -11.30 18.41
C ARG A 160 15.18 -10.21 19.38
N ALA A 161 14.04 -9.57 19.17
CA ALA A 161 13.52 -8.55 20.08
C ALA A 161 12.94 -9.19 21.36
N PHE A 162 12.45 -10.43 21.26
CA PHE A 162 11.86 -11.20 22.36
C PHE A 162 12.53 -12.58 22.45
N PRO A 163 13.71 -12.68 23.09
CA PRO A 163 14.43 -13.94 23.21
C PRO A 163 13.53 -15.06 23.76
N LYS A 164 13.67 -16.27 23.21
CA LYS A 164 12.85 -17.46 23.51
C LYS A 164 11.39 -17.42 23.04
N LEU A 165 10.93 -16.32 22.43
CA LEU A 165 9.64 -16.30 21.75
C LEU A 165 9.82 -16.60 20.26
N SER A 166 8.81 -17.21 19.68
CA SER A 166 8.71 -17.43 18.24
C SER A 166 8.26 -16.15 17.53
N LEU A 167 8.82 -15.86 16.35
CA LEU A 167 8.33 -14.81 15.45
C LEU A 167 6.86 -14.98 15.06
N GLY A 168 6.35 -16.22 15.02
CA GLY A 168 4.92 -16.47 14.82
C GLY A 168 4.03 -15.93 15.94
N HIS A 169 4.58 -15.71 17.14
CA HIS A 169 3.85 -15.40 18.38
C HIS A 169 4.35 -14.15 19.13
N VAL A 170 5.15 -13.29 18.49
CA VAL A 170 5.62 -12.06 19.14
C VAL A 170 4.44 -11.11 19.44
N PRO A 171 4.40 -10.49 20.64
CA PRO A 171 3.29 -9.62 21.02
C PRO A 171 3.43 -8.17 20.53
N ALA A 172 4.56 -7.81 19.91
CA ALA A 172 4.85 -6.42 19.55
C ALA A 172 4.00 -5.87 18.40
N LEU A 173 3.61 -6.72 17.45
CA LEU A 173 2.81 -6.36 16.29
C LEU A 173 1.74 -7.44 16.07
N SER A 174 0.50 -6.99 15.90
CA SER A 174 -0.64 -7.81 15.48
C SER A 174 -0.67 -7.98 13.95
N ASP A 175 -1.54 -8.87 13.45
CA ASP A 175 -1.76 -9.03 12.00
C ASP A 175 -2.26 -7.72 11.37
N GLU A 176 -3.06 -6.97 12.13
CA GLU A 176 -3.55 -5.67 11.74
C GLU A 176 -2.43 -4.62 11.66
N ASP A 177 -1.43 -4.69 12.54
CA ASP A 177 -0.26 -3.80 12.46
C ASP A 177 0.57 -4.10 11.20
N TYR A 178 0.80 -5.37 10.87
CA TYR A 178 1.49 -5.74 9.63
C TYR A 178 0.70 -5.31 8.38
N ARG A 179 -0.62 -5.52 8.38
CA ARG A 179 -1.52 -5.01 7.34
C ARG A 179 -1.39 -3.51 7.18
N ASN A 180 -1.44 -2.75 8.27
CA ASN A 180 -1.34 -1.29 8.24
C ASN A 180 0.01 -0.83 7.71
N ILE A 181 1.11 -1.47 8.10
CA ILE A 181 2.45 -1.20 7.52
C ILE A 181 2.42 -1.39 6.00
N ILE A 182 1.87 -2.50 5.49
CA ILE A 182 1.76 -2.75 4.05
C ILE A 182 0.92 -1.69 3.33
N LEU A 183 -0.22 -1.29 3.90
CA LEU A 183 -1.04 -0.22 3.34
C LEU A 183 -0.30 1.14 3.31
N VAL A 184 0.45 1.45 4.37
CA VAL A 184 1.20 2.71 4.47
C VAL A 184 2.32 2.80 3.44
N GLU A 185 2.97 1.67 3.11
CA GLU A 185 4.00 1.57 2.06
C GLU A 185 3.46 1.98 0.68
N HIS A 186 2.25 1.54 0.33
CA HIS A 186 1.63 1.86 -0.97
C HIS A 186 0.85 3.17 -0.99
N MET A 187 0.63 3.79 0.17
CA MET A 187 -0.09 5.05 0.26
C MET A 187 0.75 6.21 -0.29
N ASP A 188 0.23 6.98 -1.24
CA ASP A 188 0.97 8.14 -1.78
C ASP A 188 1.20 9.21 -0.69
N PRO A 189 2.46 9.52 -0.34
CA PRO A 189 2.76 10.46 0.73
C PRO A 189 2.37 11.90 0.38
N GLY A 190 2.39 12.27 -0.91
CA GLY A 190 1.96 13.60 -1.36
C GLY A 190 0.47 13.82 -1.17
N ARG A 191 -0.33 12.83 -1.56
CA ARG A 191 -1.79 12.84 -1.46
C ARG A 191 -2.24 12.79 0.00
N PHE A 192 -1.65 11.91 0.81
CA PHE A 192 -1.90 11.89 2.25
C PHE A 192 -1.65 13.26 2.90
N ARG A 193 -0.53 13.91 2.60
CA ARG A 193 -0.24 15.28 3.10
C ARG A 193 -1.25 16.30 2.61
N SER A 194 -1.67 16.22 1.35
CA SER A 194 -2.65 17.17 0.80
C SER A 194 -4.01 17.08 1.49
N ILE A 195 -4.41 15.87 1.93
CA ILE A 195 -5.66 15.64 2.64
C ILE A 195 -5.53 16.10 4.09
N THR A 196 -4.50 15.61 4.79
CA THR A 196 -4.35 15.87 6.23
C THR A 196 -3.92 17.30 6.54
N ALA A 197 -3.25 17.97 5.59
CA ALA A 197 -2.65 19.30 5.76
C ALA A 197 -1.78 19.43 7.04
N GLY A 198 -1.26 18.30 7.55
CA GLY A 198 -0.50 18.24 8.80
C GLY A 198 -1.32 18.43 10.08
N GLY A 199 -2.66 18.32 10.01
CA GLY A 199 -3.55 18.43 11.17
C GLY A 199 -3.63 17.15 12.00
N ILE A 200 -3.84 17.30 13.31
CA ILE A 200 -4.11 16.20 14.26
C ILE A 200 -5.55 15.71 14.11
N VAL A 201 -6.48 16.65 14.09
CA VAL A 201 -7.92 16.40 13.97
C VAL A 201 -8.30 16.57 12.51
N LEU A 202 -8.86 15.52 11.92
CA LEU A 202 -9.33 15.52 10.55
C LEU A 202 -10.84 15.78 10.55
N SER A 203 -11.31 16.57 9.59
CA SER A 203 -12.74 16.66 9.31
C SER A 203 -13.28 15.31 8.78
N PRO A 204 -14.58 15.04 8.90
CA PRO A 204 -15.17 13.79 8.39
C PRO A 204 -14.84 13.52 6.91
N GLN A 205 -14.74 14.57 6.09
CA GLN A 205 -14.36 14.43 4.68
C GLN A 205 -12.89 14.03 4.52
N GLN A 206 -11.98 14.63 5.30
CA GLN A 206 -10.56 14.26 5.28
C GLN A 206 -10.35 12.82 5.75
N GLU A 207 -11.09 12.38 6.77
CA GLU A 207 -11.06 10.98 7.24
C GLU A 207 -11.48 10.02 6.13
N ARG A 208 -12.62 10.29 5.46
CA ARG A 208 -13.05 9.49 4.30
C ARG A 208 -12.02 9.50 3.18
N ASP A 209 -11.41 10.63 2.88
CA ASP A 209 -10.40 10.71 1.83
C ASP A 209 -9.13 9.93 2.18
N VAL A 210 -8.74 9.86 3.46
CA VAL A 210 -7.66 8.97 3.91
C VAL A 210 -8.06 7.50 3.81
N LEU A 211 -9.28 7.14 4.25
CA LEU A 211 -9.81 5.78 4.10
C LEU A 211 -9.77 5.33 2.63
N ARG A 212 -10.21 6.19 1.71
CA ARG A 212 -10.16 5.90 0.26
C ARG A 212 -8.76 5.62 -0.27
N LEU A 213 -7.71 6.17 0.34
CA LEU A 213 -6.34 5.81 -0.03
C LEU A 213 -6.02 4.36 0.34
N ALA A 214 -6.47 3.89 1.49
CA ALA A 214 -6.32 2.50 1.93
C ALA A 214 -7.21 1.56 1.11
N GLU A 215 -8.49 1.91 0.90
CA GLU A 215 -9.44 1.13 0.12
C GLU A 215 -8.97 0.92 -1.32
N ARG A 216 -8.38 1.94 -1.95
CA ARG A 216 -7.77 1.78 -3.27
C ARG A 216 -6.68 0.71 -3.30
N ILE A 217 -5.84 0.65 -2.28
CA ILE A 217 -4.78 -0.36 -2.17
C ILE A 217 -5.43 -1.74 -2.00
N LEU A 218 -6.45 -1.84 -1.15
CA LEU A 218 -7.21 -3.07 -0.96
C LEU A 218 -7.91 -3.53 -2.24
N VAL A 219 -8.49 -2.63 -3.04
CA VAL A 219 -9.09 -2.96 -4.35
C VAL A 219 -8.04 -3.56 -5.28
N ILE A 220 -6.84 -2.98 -5.34
CA ILE A 220 -5.75 -3.55 -6.15
C ILE A 220 -5.37 -4.95 -5.64
N ILE A 221 -5.29 -5.14 -4.32
CA ILE A 221 -5.00 -6.45 -3.72
C ILE A 221 -6.12 -7.44 -4.02
N GLY A 222 -7.38 -7.08 -3.82
CA GLY A 222 -8.53 -7.96 -4.04
C GLY A 222 -8.69 -8.37 -5.51
N ALA A 223 -8.44 -7.44 -6.43
CA ALA A 223 -8.54 -7.70 -7.87
C ALA A 223 -7.37 -8.53 -8.44
N ASN A 224 -6.22 -8.57 -7.76
CA ASN A 224 -5.01 -9.23 -8.29
C ASN A 224 -4.48 -10.37 -7.42
N GLN A 225 -4.88 -10.46 -6.16
CA GLN A 225 -4.43 -11.47 -5.19
C GLN A 225 -2.91 -11.70 -5.26
N GLU A 226 -2.44 -12.91 -5.54
CA GLU A 226 -1.02 -13.27 -5.67
C GLU A 226 -0.21 -12.37 -6.61
N ASP A 227 -0.84 -11.75 -7.61
CA ASP A 227 -0.15 -10.86 -8.54
C ASP A 227 -0.09 -9.41 -8.07
N ALA A 228 -0.83 -9.03 -7.02
CA ALA A 228 -0.89 -7.66 -6.55
C ALA A 228 0.51 -7.13 -6.21
N TYR A 229 0.91 -6.05 -6.87
CA TYR A 229 2.23 -5.43 -6.72
C TYR A 229 3.44 -6.31 -7.06
N ARG A 230 3.24 -7.54 -7.56
CA ARG A 230 4.31 -8.49 -7.92
C ARG A 230 5.37 -7.88 -8.85
N PHE A 231 4.90 -7.08 -9.80
CA PHE A 231 5.74 -6.43 -10.82
C PHE A 231 6.13 -4.98 -10.46
N THR A 232 5.79 -4.52 -9.24
CA THR A 232 6.01 -3.13 -8.84
C THR A 232 7.39 -2.96 -8.22
N GLY A 233 8.10 -1.90 -8.65
CA GLY A 233 9.36 -1.47 -8.05
C GLY A 233 9.45 0.05 -7.93
N SER A 234 10.15 0.52 -6.91
CA SER A 234 10.44 1.94 -6.70
C SER A 234 11.78 2.34 -7.32
N TYR A 235 11.98 3.64 -7.54
CA TYR A 235 13.28 4.18 -7.98
C TYR A 235 14.42 3.85 -6.99
N ALA A 236 14.11 3.72 -5.70
CA ALA A 236 15.05 3.35 -4.66
C ALA A 236 15.33 1.82 -4.60
N GLY A 237 14.73 1.03 -5.49
CA GLY A 237 14.91 -0.42 -5.56
C GLY A 237 14.06 -1.21 -4.56
N ALA A 238 13.06 -0.58 -3.93
CA ALA A 238 12.04 -1.29 -3.17
C ALA A 238 11.12 -2.08 -4.11
N ARG A 239 10.69 -3.29 -3.74
CA ARG A 239 9.90 -4.17 -4.63
C ARG A 239 8.78 -4.91 -3.90
N GLY A 240 7.74 -5.25 -4.67
CA GLY A 240 6.68 -6.16 -4.24
C GLY A 240 5.67 -5.56 -3.26
N LEU A 241 4.84 -6.44 -2.69
CA LEU A 241 3.77 -6.09 -1.76
C LEU A 241 4.28 -5.33 -0.53
N THR A 242 5.44 -5.67 0.00
CA THR A 242 5.98 -5.04 1.22
C THR A 242 6.97 -3.91 0.94
N GLN A 243 7.16 -3.51 -0.33
CA GLN A 243 8.16 -2.52 -0.77
C GLN A 243 9.56 -2.80 -0.16
N PHE A 244 9.97 -4.07 -0.20
CA PHE A 244 11.21 -4.50 0.44
C PHE A 244 12.43 -4.04 -0.35
N THR A 245 13.49 -3.60 0.32
CA THR A 245 14.77 -3.23 -0.33
C THR A 245 15.80 -4.35 -0.24
N LEU A 246 16.77 -4.37 -1.17
CA LEU A 246 17.86 -5.35 -1.12
C LEU A 246 18.74 -5.19 0.13
N VAL A 247 18.86 -3.98 0.67
CA VAL A 247 19.61 -3.72 1.91
C VAL A 247 18.92 -4.39 3.09
N GLY A 248 17.60 -4.17 3.25
CA GLY A 248 16.81 -4.88 4.25
C GLY A 248 16.86 -6.39 4.05
N MET A 249 16.84 -6.86 2.80
CA MET A 249 16.82 -8.31 2.52
C MET A 249 18.12 -8.98 2.97
N LYS A 250 19.26 -8.32 2.81
CA LYS A 250 20.54 -8.81 3.35
C LYS A 250 20.51 -8.95 4.87
N VAL A 251 19.83 -8.05 5.59
CA VAL A 251 19.65 -8.16 7.04
C VAL A 251 18.86 -9.43 7.37
N VAL A 252 17.72 -9.65 6.72
CA VAL A 252 16.88 -10.84 6.92
C VAL A 252 17.68 -12.12 6.66
N TRP A 253 18.33 -12.19 5.50
CA TRP A 253 19.15 -13.32 5.09
C TRP A 253 20.29 -13.68 6.03
N ASN A 254 20.93 -12.69 6.63
CA ASN A 254 22.07 -12.91 7.52
C ASN A 254 21.61 -13.25 8.94
N ASN A 255 20.46 -12.72 9.36
CA ASN A 255 20.03 -12.79 10.75
C ASN A 255 18.91 -13.81 11.03
N TYR A 256 18.14 -14.19 10.01
CA TYR A 256 17.00 -15.09 10.10
C TYR A 256 17.06 -16.19 9.02
N PRO A 257 18.14 -16.98 8.93
CA PRO A 257 18.23 -18.05 7.94
C PRO A 257 17.11 -19.09 8.09
N GLY A 258 16.57 -19.27 9.30
CA GLY A 258 15.44 -20.16 9.58
C GLY A 258 14.11 -19.73 8.95
N ALA A 259 13.97 -18.47 8.54
CA ALA A 259 12.77 -17.96 7.86
C ALA A 259 12.59 -18.50 6.43
N LYS A 260 13.64 -19.12 5.86
CA LYS A 260 13.63 -19.76 4.53
C LYS A 260 13.11 -18.84 3.42
N VAL A 261 13.37 -17.54 3.52
CA VAL A 261 13.13 -16.56 2.44
C VAL A 261 14.12 -16.83 1.30
N SER A 262 13.65 -16.83 0.05
CA SER A 262 14.51 -17.09 -1.12
C SER A 262 15.73 -16.15 -1.14
N ARG A 263 16.86 -16.66 -1.62
CA ARG A 263 18.09 -15.89 -1.84
C ARG A 263 18.07 -15.11 -3.15
N ASP A 264 17.12 -15.41 -4.03
CA ASP A 264 16.79 -14.54 -5.15
C ASP A 264 15.87 -13.42 -4.66
N PHE A 265 16.33 -12.17 -4.80
CA PHE A 265 15.58 -10.99 -4.34
C PHE A 265 14.27 -10.78 -5.12
N LEU A 266 14.24 -11.11 -6.41
CA LEU A 266 13.02 -11.00 -7.21
C LEU A 266 12.00 -12.03 -6.74
N GLU A 267 12.42 -13.29 -6.61
CA GLU A 267 11.56 -14.36 -6.10
C GLU A 267 11.03 -14.00 -4.70
N ALA A 268 11.92 -13.61 -3.79
CA ALA A 268 11.59 -13.32 -2.40
C ALA A 268 10.60 -12.16 -2.21
N THR A 269 10.58 -11.20 -3.14
CA THR A 269 9.68 -10.04 -3.09
C THR A 269 8.43 -10.20 -3.97
N SER A 270 8.45 -11.11 -4.94
CA SER A 270 7.31 -11.43 -5.80
C SER A 270 6.31 -12.37 -5.13
N ASP A 271 6.77 -13.28 -4.27
CA ASP A 271 5.92 -14.14 -3.45
C ASP A 271 5.49 -13.41 -2.17
N HIS A 272 4.18 -13.28 -1.96
CA HIS A 272 3.64 -12.46 -0.88
C HIS A 272 3.96 -13.02 0.51
N VAL A 273 3.88 -14.34 0.70
CA VAL A 273 4.17 -14.98 1.98
C VAL A 273 5.64 -14.80 2.33
N SER A 274 6.54 -15.05 1.38
CA SER A 274 7.98 -14.79 1.50
C SER A 274 8.27 -13.31 1.81
N ALA A 275 7.64 -12.38 1.10
CA ALA A 275 7.83 -10.95 1.30
C ALA A 275 7.35 -10.48 2.69
N ILE A 276 6.24 -11.04 3.19
CA ILE A 276 5.71 -10.77 4.53
C ILE A 276 6.60 -11.41 5.60
N LYS A 277 7.10 -12.64 5.41
CA LYS A 277 8.09 -13.22 6.32
C LYS A 277 9.33 -12.33 6.46
N ALA A 278 9.81 -11.79 5.34
CA ALA A 278 10.94 -10.86 5.34
C ALA A 278 10.61 -9.56 6.10
N GLN A 279 9.39 -9.02 5.95
CA GLN A 279 8.89 -7.87 6.72
C GLN A 279 8.88 -8.14 8.22
N ILE A 280 8.30 -9.26 8.66
CA ILE A 280 8.27 -9.65 10.07
C ILE A 280 9.69 -9.75 10.63
N CYS A 281 10.60 -10.42 9.91
CA CYS A 281 12.00 -10.57 10.33
C CYS A 281 12.74 -9.22 10.45
N LEU A 282 12.53 -8.29 9.50
CA LEU A 282 13.20 -6.99 9.54
C LEU A 282 12.65 -6.09 10.65
N LEU A 283 11.33 -6.09 10.87
CA LEU A 283 10.71 -5.35 11.97
C LEU A 283 11.18 -5.87 13.33
N ASP A 284 11.28 -7.18 13.50
CA ASP A 284 11.85 -7.80 14.71
C ASP A 284 13.32 -7.41 14.90
N HIS A 285 14.11 -7.40 13.81
CA HIS A 285 15.51 -7.01 13.85
C HIS A 285 15.68 -5.56 14.31
N ASP A 286 14.97 -4.64 13.67
CA ASP A 286 15.04 -3.22 13.98
C ASP A 286 14.58 -2.95 15.41
N LEU A 287 13.51 -3.63 15.85
CA LEU A 287 13.03 -3.51 17.23
C LEU A 287 14.08 -4.02 18.23
N ALA A 288 14.77 -5.13 17.92
CA ALA A 288 15.84 -5.66 18.76
C ALA A 288 17.01 -4.69 18.89
N GLU A 289 17.48 -4.12 17.76
CA GLU A 289 18.56 -3.13 17.78
C GLU A 289 18.17 -1.88 18.56
N LEU A 290 16.99 -1.34 18.32
CA LEU A 290 16.53 -0.13 19.00
C LEU A 290 16.30 -0.36 20.50
N SER A 291 15.87 -1.56 20.88
CA SER A 291 15.64 -1.92 22.29
C SER A 291 16.95 -2.13 23.06
N GLN A 292 18.06 -2.44 22.37
CA GLN A 292 19.39 -2.41 23.00
C GLN A 292 19.82 -0.98 23.36
N ASP A 293 19.51 -0.02 22.48
CA ASP A 293 19.83 1.40 22.70
C ASP A 293 18.84 2.11 23.62
N TYR A 294 17.59 1.64 23.66
CA TYR A 294 16.50 2.18 24.48
C TYR A 294 15.69 1.04 25.12
N PRO A 295 16.14 0.48 26.26
CA PRO A 295 15.55 -0.72 26.88
C PRO A 295 14.05 -0.64 27.19
N ASP A 296 13.53 0.56 27.45
CA ASP A 296 12.12 0.77 27.79
C ASP A 296 11.19 0.80 26.55
N LEU A 297 11.73 0.67 25.33
CA LEU A 297 10.97 0.85 24.08
C LEU A 297 9.80 -0.13 23.95
N VAL A 298 10.04 -1.40 24.28
CA VAL A 298 9.00 -2.43 24.23
C VAL A 298 7.94 -2.16 25.29
N ALA A 299 8.38 -1.84 26.52
CA ALA A 299 7.49 -1.57 27.64
C ALA A 299 6.64 -0.30 27.45
N SER A 300 7.08 0.66 26.64
CA SER A 300 6.35 1.89 26.35
C SER A 300 5.14 1.69 25.43
N GLY A 301 5.01 0.51 24.80
CA GLY A 301 4.01 0.26 23.76
C GLY A 301 4.29 0.97 22.43
N SER A 302 5.44 1.63 22.29
CA SER A 302 5.80 2.38 21.07
C SER A 302 6.69 1.60 20.10
N GLY A 303 7.03 0.36 20.45
CA GLY A 303 7.91 -0.52 19.66
C GLY A 303 7.49 -0.65 18.20
N LYS A 304 6.19 -0.82 17.91
CA LYS A 304 5.68 -0.94 16.53
C LYS A 304 5.94 0.30 15.68
N TYR A 305 5.79 1.49 16.25
CA TYR A 305 6.04 2.75 15.56
C TYR A 305 7.54 2.96 15.30
N ALA A 306 8.38 2.58 16.26
CA ALA A 306 9.83 2.66 16.12
C ALA A 306 10.35 1.67 15.07
N ALA A 307 9.84 0.43 15.06
CA ALA A 307 10.14 -0.57 14.05
C ALA A 307 9.65 -0.14 12.67
N GLY A 308 8.39 0.28 12.53
CA GLY A 308 7.86 0.78 11.26
C GLY A 308 8.60 2.01 10.73
N ALA A 309 8.99 2.96 11.59
CA ALA A 309 9.81 4.10 11.19
C ALA A 309 11.22 3.69 10.72
N SER A 310 11.80 2.64 11.31
CA SER A 310 13.09 2.09 10.91
C SER A 310 13.00 1.34 9.59
N TYR A 311 11.92 0.58 9.40
CA TYR A 311 11.61 -0.09 8.15
C TYR A 311 11.56 0.89 6.98
N ASN A 312 10.87 2.03 7.15
CA ASN A 312 10.78 3.06 6.12
C ASN A 312 12.07 3.89 5.94
N GLY A 313 12.66 4.35 7.04
CA GLY A 313 13.68 5.41 7.03
C GLY A 313 15.09 4.99 7.43
N GLY A 314 15.28 3.73 7.79
CA GLY A 314 16.46 3.19 8.47
C GLY A 314 16.50 3.52 9.97
N PRO A 315 17.18 2.70 10.80
CA PRO A 315 17.15 2.80 12.26
C PRO A 315 17.90 4.03 12.80
N SER A 316 18.83 4.61 12.05
CA SER A 316 19.71 5.69 12.55
C SER A 316 18.94 6.93 13.04
N ARG A 317 17.90 7.34 12.31
CA ARG A 317 17.08 8.50 12.70
C ARG A 317 16.21 8.18 13.91
N VAL A 318 15.69 6.96 13.97
CA VAL A 318 14.84 6.48 15.07
C VAL A 318 15.65 6.42 16.36
N ARG A 319 16.84 5.82 16.30
CA ARG A 319 17.83 5.80 17.39
C ARG A 319 18.14 7.19 17.91
N TYR A 320 18.43 8.14 17.02
CA TYR A 320 18.68 9.54 17.42
C TYR A 320 17.46 10.13 18.15
N GLY A 321 16.25 9.95 17.62
CA GLY A 321 15.04 10.45 18.24
C GLY A 321 14.80 9.85 19.63
N LEU A 322 14.91 8.53 19.77
CA LEU A 322 14.75 7.82 21.04
C LEU A 322 15.75 8.30 22.10
N GLN A 323 17.04 8.34 21.75
CA GLN A 323 18.11 8.73 22.68
C GLN A 323 17.99 10.19 23.16
N ASN A 324 17.51 11.09 22.30
CA ASN A 324 17.46 12.52 22.61
C ASN A 324 16.10 12.98 23.14
N PHE A 325 15.00 12.35 22.73
CA PHE A 325 13.64 12.85 22.95
C PHE A 325 12.68 11.79 23.53
N GLY A 326 13.11 10.54 23.70
CA GLY A 326 12.26 9.46 24.20
C GLY A 326 11.29 8.95 23.14
N VAL A 327 10.12 8.45 23.55
CA VAL A 327 9.15 7.82 22.64
C VAL A 327 8.11 8.78 22.07
N ASP A 328 7.88 9.93 22.73
CA ASP A 328 6.81 10.86 22.36
C ASP A 328 6.91 11.36 20.90
N TRP A 329 8.12 11.54 20.37
CA TRP A 329 8.32 11.99 18.99
C TRP A 329 7.82 10.99 17.94
N LEU A 330 7.62 9.71 18.30
CA LEU A 330 7.05 8.68 17.42
C LEU A 330 5.60 8.99 17.03
N HIS A 331 4.95 9.96 17.70
CA HIS A 331 3.73 10.60 17.24
C HIS A 331 3.99 12.06 16.84
N PRO A 332 4.69 12.30 15.71
CA PRO A 332 5.36 13.58 15.49
C PRO A 332 4.42 14.78 15.36
N VAL A 333 3.23 14.59 14.78
CA VAL A 333 2.24 15.69 14.61
C VAL A 333 1.59 16.09 15.94
N VAL A 334 1.24 15.12 16.80
CA VAL A 334 0.72 15.41 18.15
C VAL A 334 1.80 16.06 18.99
N ARG A 335 2.99 15.45 19.05
CA ARG A 335 4.10 15.98 19.85
C ARG A 335 4.52 17.39 19.43
N LEU A 336 4.52 17.67 18.13
CA LEU A 336 4.82 19.01 17.63
C LEU A 336 3.78 20.04 18.12
N ALA A 337 2.49 19.69 18.16
CA ALA A 337 1.45 20.59 18.66
C ALA A 337 1.52 20.78 20.17
N ASP A 338 1.80 19.72 20.93
CA ASP A 338 1.97 19.79 22.39
C ASP A 338 3.09 20.77 22.75
N LEU A 339 4.24 20.67 22.07
CA LEU A 339 5.36 21.58 22.26
C LEU A 339 5.05 23.01 21.77
N ALA A 340 4.24 23.17 20.71
CA ALA A 340 3.81 24.50 20.26
C ALA A 340 2.89 25.20 21.27
N ALA A 341 2.04 24.43 21.95
CA ALA A 341 1.10 24.90 22.96
C ALA A 341 1.77 25.18 24.30
N LYS A 342 2.80 24.41 24.67
CA LYS A 342 3.53 24.57 25.93
C LYS A 342 4.44 25.81 25.91
N LYS A 343 4.20 26.75 26.84
CA LYS A 343 5.08 27.92 27.06
C LYS A 343 5.26 28.20 28.56
N PRO A 344 6.51 28.35 29.06
CA PRO A 344 7.78 28.26 28.34
C PRO A 344 8.22 26.80 28.08
N LEU A 345 9.00 26.58 27.02
CA LEU A 345 9.71 25.32 26.76
C LEU A 345 11.08 25.32 27.45
N ASP A 346 11.48 24.18 28.00
CA ASP A 346 12.84 23.97 28.50
C ASP A 346 13.88 23.81 27.36
N ARG A 347 15.16 23.63 27.69
CA ARG A 347 16.22 23.48 26.69
C ARG A 347 16.05 22.24 25.81
N LYS A 348 15.68 21.09 26.40
CA LYS A 348 15.51 19.82 25.69
C LYS A 348 14.31 19.91 24.75
N GLU A 349 13.22 20.47 25.23
CA GLU A 349 11.98 20.68 24.48
C GLU A 349 12.16 21.64 23.29
N ARG A 350 12.98 22.68 23.43
CA ARG A 350 13.32 23.56 22.30
C ARG A 350 14.10 22.82 21.21
N LEU A 351 15.02 21.94 21.59
CA LEU A 351 15.79 21.13 20.65
C LEU A 351 14.89 20.12 19.94
N GLU A 352 14.00 19.46 20.69
CA GLU A 352 13.00 18.55 20.14
C GLU A 352 12.07 19.26 19.16
N TYR A 353 11.48 20.39 19.56
CA TYR A 353 10.59 21.19 18.72
C TYR A 353 11.28 21.62 17.42
N ALA A 354 12.52 22.10 17.49
CA ALA A 354 13.30 22.47 16.31
C ALA A 354 13.60 21.27 15.41
N TRP A 355 13.86 20.10 15.99
CA TRP A 355 14.10 18.86 15.24
C TRP A 355 12.83 18.36 14.55
N LEU A 356 11.70 18.34 15.24
CA LEU A 356 10.40 17.98 14.67
C LEU A 356 10.02 18.92 13.51
N LEU A 357 10.17 20.24 13.69
CA LEU A 357 9.90 21.23 12.65
C LEU A 357 10.76 21.01 11.39
N ARG A 358 12.04 20.66 11.57
CA ARG A 358 12.96 20.40 10.46
C ARG A 358 12.59 19.12 9.70
N ASN A 359 12.08 18.11 10.41
CA ASN A 359 11.81 16.79 9.85
C ASN A 359 10.33 16.56 9.50
N LYS A 360 9.42 17.52 9.74
CA LYS A 360 7.97 17.35 9.49
C LYS A 360 7.59 16.92 8.06
N ALA A 361 8.44 17.24 7.08
CA ALA A 361 8.25 16.87 5.69
C ALA A 361 9.11 15.66 5.26
N HIS A 362 9.91 15.12 6.18
CA HIS A 362 10.70 13.92 5.94
C HIS A 362 9.79 12.69 5.83
N GLU A 363 10.12 11.77 4.92
CA GLU A 363 9.29 10.59 4.61
C GLU A 363 8.94 9.76 5.85
N THR A 364 9.91 9.43 6.70
CA THR A 364 9.68 8.73 7.99
C THR A 364 8.64 9.40 8.90
N PHE A 365 8.58 10.73 8.93
CA PHE A 365 7.61 11.44 9.78
C PHE A 365 6.22 11.36 9.18
N ILE A 366 6.13 11.46 7.85
CA ILE A 366 4.88 11.26 7.11
C ILE A 366 4.42 9.81 7.27
N TYR A 367 5.33 8.85 7.22
CA TYR A 367 5.10 7.43 7.42
C TYR A 367 4.47 7.15 8.80
N LEU A 368 5.06 7.69 9.87
CA LEU A 368 4.48 7.61 11.22
C LEU A 368 3.08 8.22 11.27
N ASN A 369 2.87 9.39 10.66
CA ASN A 369 1.55 10.02 10.62
C ASN A 369 0.52 9.16 9.89
N LYS A 370 0.90 8.50 8.79
CA LYS A 370 0.03 7.57 8.07
C LYS A 370 -0.37 6.39 8.96
N LEU A 371 0.60 5.76 9.66
CA LEU A 371 0.34 4.65 10.59
C LEU A 371 -0.65 5.05 11.68
N HIS A 372 -0.37 6.12 12.43
CA HIS A 372 -1.27 6.63 13.47
C HIS A 372 -2.66 6.97 12.92
N THR A 373 -2.72 7.54 11.71
CA THR A 373 -4.00 7.93 11.11
C THR A 373 -4.83 6.72 10.70
N ILE A 374 -4.23 5.72 10.04
CA ILE A 374 -4.95 4.50 9.63
C ILE A 374 -5.41 3.72 10.86
N GLU A 375 -4.56 3.54 11.87
CA GLU A 375 -4.91 2.82 13.10
C GLU A 375 -6.13 3.44 13.78
N ARG A 376 -6.11 4.75 14.01
CA ARG A 376 -7.24 5.50 14.57
C ARG A 376 -8.51 5.38 13.72
N LEU A 377 -8.37 5.36 12.40
CA LEU A 377 -9.52 5.22 11.50
C LEU A 377 -10.09 3.81 11.52
N ASN A 378 -9.25 2.78 11.59
CA ASN A 378 -9.70 1.40 11.72
C ASN A 378 -10.46 1.20 13.04
N GLU A 379 -9.96 1.74 14.16
CA GLU A 379 -10.67 1.69 15.46
C GLU A 379 -12.05 2.33 15.42
N ARG A 380 -12.24 3.35 14.58
CA ARG A 380 -13.49 4.12 14.51
C ARG A 380 -14.47 3.61 13.45
N PHE A 381 -13.96 3.09 12.34
CA PHE A 381 -14.77 2.75 11.17
C PHE A 381 -14.82 1.25 10.90
N LEU A 382 -13.95 0.43 11.49
CA LEU A 382 -13.94 -1.01 11.31
C LEU A 382 -14.19 -1.72 12.64
N ASP A 383 -15.02 -2.76 12.65
CA ASP A 383 -15.03 -3.71 13.75
C ASP A 383 -13.71 -4.52 13.72
N GLY A 384 -13.39 -5.25 14.81
CA GLY A 384 -12.17 -6.05 14.91
C GLY A 384 -12.01 -7.17 13.87
N SER A 385 -12.93 -7.28 12.90
CA SER A 385 -12.86 -8.15 11.73
C SER A 385 -12.63 -7.40 10.40
N GLY A 386 -12.41 -6.08 10.45
CA GLY A 386 -12.20 -5.26 9.25
C GLY A 386 -13.48 -4.93 8.48
N ARG A 387 -14.66 -5.13 9.08
CA ARG A 387 -15.96 -4.76 8.49
C ARG A 387 -16.39 -3.38 8.98
N PRO A 388 -17.21 -2.62 8.23
CA PRO A 388 -17.72 -1.34 8.70
C PRO A 388 -18.34 -1.48 10.09
N ALA A 389 -17.89 -0.68 11.05
CA ALA A 389 -18.54 -0.55 12.34
C ALA A 389 -20.01 -0.14 12.09
N PRO A 390 -20.99 -0.74 12.78
CA PRO A 390 -22.39 -0.42 12.56
C PRO A 390 -22.59 1.09 12.76
N GLU A 391 -23.19 1.76 11.76
CA GLU A 391 -23.45 3.18 11.82
C GLU A 391 -24.19 3.51 13.12
N THR A 392 -23.58 4.28 14.02
CA THR A 392 -24.36 4.95 15.08
C THR A 392 -25.40 5.80 14.36
N PRO A 393 -26.71 5.57 14.58
CA PRO A 393 -27.74 6.34 13.89
C PRO A 393 -27.49 7.82 14.18
N VAL A 394 -27.29 8.60 13.13
CA VAL A 394 -27.36 10.05 13.26
C VAL A 394 -28.78 10.35 13.70
N THR A 395 -28.96 10.62 15.00
CA THR A 395 -30.19 11.18 15.52
C THR A 395 -30.38 12.49 14.78
N LYS A 396 -31.29 12.47 13.79
CA LYS A 396 -31.94 13.67 13.31
C LYS A 396 -32.67 14.24 14.52
N ASP A 397 -32.03 15.16 15.23
CA ASP A 397 -32.74 16.00 16.18
C ASP A 397 -33.74 16.82 15.39
N SER A 398 -34.96 16.29 15.42
CA SER A 398 -36.19 16.98 15.15
C SER A 398 -36.35 18.15 16.11
N ASN A 399 -36.80 19.28 15.56
CA ASN A 399 -37.48 20.38 16.24
C ASN A 399 -36.63 21.26 17.17
N ILE A 400 -36.25 22.43 16.63
CA ILE A 400 -36.38 23.68 17.38
C ILE A 400 -37.21 24.64 16.53
N ARG A 401 -38.34 25.06 17.12
CA ARG A 401 -39.25 26.10 16.62
C ARG A 401 -38.61 27.47 16.68
#